data_AF-A0A3R6MKQ9-F1
#
_entry.id   AF-A0A3R6MKQ9-F1
#
_cell.length_a   1.000
_cell.length_b   1.000
_cell.length_c   1.000
_cell.angle_alpha   90.00
_cell.angle_beta   90.00
_cell.angle_gamma   90.00
#
_symmetry.space_group_name_H-M   'P 1'
#
loop_
_entity.id
_entity.type
_entity.pdbx_description
1 polymer ?
#
loop_
_entity_poly.entity_id
_entity_poly.type
_entity_poly.pdbx_seq_one_letter_code
_entity_poly.pdbx_strand_id
1 'polypeptide(L)' 'MQLDKIEDVLSENLGEGYRIVRDNDELSPIIEWVDWVNQSENDENEEAIRVEVHFEDGTEETFEKGITLRQIWHEDVL' A
#
# COMPACT_ATOMS: atom_id res chain seq x y z
N MET A 1 12.01 -14.98 -1.64
CA MET A 1 11.72 -13.63 -2.21
C MET A 1 12.38 -13.50 -3.56
N GLN A 2 11.56 -13.43 -4.60
CA GLN A 2 11.97 -13.23 -5.98
C GLN A 2 12.12 -11.74 -6.26
N LEU A 3 13.33 -11.20 -6.12
CA LEU A 3 13.61 -9.76 -6.21
C LEU A 3 13.21 -9.14 -7.56
N ASP A 4 13.22 -9.92 -8.63
CA ASP A 4 12.82 -9.52 -9.98
C ASP A 4 11.31 -9.31 -10.15
N LYS A 5 10.51 -9.71 -9.15
CA LYS A 5 9.05 -9.56 -9.12
C LYS A 5 8.56 -8.43 -8.22
N ILE A 6 9.48 -7.64 -7.66
CA ILE A 6 9.12 -6.43 -6.92
C ILE A 6 8.70 -5.37 -7.93
N GLU A 7 7.54 -4.77 -7.68
CA GLU A 7 6.95 -3.73 -8.51
C GLU A 7 6.96 -2.40 -7.78
N ASP A 8 7.41 -1.34 -8.45
CA ASP A 8 7.19 0.04 -8.02
C ASP A 8 5.80 0.49 -8.45
N VAL A 9 4.96 0.87 -7.48
CA VAL A 9 3.58 1.32 -7.70
C VAL A 9 3.31 2.63 -6.99
N LEU A 10 2.31 3.38 -7.47
CA LEU A 10 1.77 4.49 -6.68
C LEU A 10 0.94 3.93 -5.52
N SER A 11 0.84 4.66 -4.41
CA SER A 11 0.10 4.23 -3.22
C SER A 11 -1.35 3.84 -3.54
N GLU A 12 -2.03 4.58 -4.43
CA GLU A 12 -3.39 4.25 -4.87
C GLU A 12 -3.50 2.94 -5.69
N ASN A 13 -2.37 2.38 -6.15
CA ASN A 13 -2.32 1.17 -6.96
C ASN A 13 -1.79 -0.05 -6.17
N LEU A 14 -1.67 0.04 -4.85
CA LEU A 14 -1.41 -1.12 -4.00
C LEU A 14 -2.51 -2.17 -4.17
N GLY A 15 -2.11 -3.43 -4.31
CA GLY A 15 -3.02 -4.54 -4.62
C GLY A 15 -3.37 -5.42 -3.42
N GLU A 16 -4.63 -5.85 -3.33
CA GLU A 16 -5.03 -6.98 -2.50
C GLU A 16 -4.16 -8.21 -2.80
N GLY A 17 -3.75 -8.93 -1.75
CA GLY A 17 -2.85 -10.08 -1.83
C GLY A 17 -1.36 -9.73 -1.97
N TYR A 18 -1.00 -8.46 -2.17
CA TYR A 18 0.41 -8.05 -2.16
C TYR A 18 0.91 -7.77 -0.74
N ARG A 19 2.23 -7.66 -0.60
CA ARG A 19 2.91 -7.15 0.60
C ARG A 19 3.75 -5.94 0.21
N ILE A 20 3.77 -4.91 1.05
CA ILE A 20 4.62 -3.73 0.87
C ILE A 20 6.06 -4.10 1.25
N VAL A 21 7.01 -3.78 0.37
CA VAL A 21 8.45 -3.95 0.59
C VAL A 21 9.03 -2.64 1.11
N ARG A 22 9.53 -2.65 2.34
CA ARG A 22 10.12 -1.49 3.01
C ARG A 22 11.57 -1.24 2.57
N ASP A 23 12.11 -0.07 2.91
CA ASP A 23 13.50 0.30 2.60
C ASP A 23 14.56 -0.56 3.33
N ASN A 24 14.16 -1.19 4.44
CA ASN A 24 14.98 -2.16 5.18
C ASN A 24 14.72 -3.62 4.75
N ASP A 25 14.05 -3.83 3.60
CA ASP A 25 13.61 -5.12 3.07
C ASP A 25 12.60 -5.89 3.96
N GLU A 26 12.05 -5.25 5.00
CA GLU A 26 10.93 -5.78 5.76
C GLU A 26 9.66 -5.83 4.90
N LEU A 27 8.79 -6.79 5.19
CA LEU A 27 7.50 -6.96 4.49
C LEU A 27 6.36 -6.65 5.44
N SER A 28 5.42 -5.80 4.99
CA SER A 28 4.12 -5.65 5.66
C SER A 28 3.38 -7.00 5.70
N PRO A 29 2.34 -7.19 6.51
CA PRO A 29 1.41 -8.29 6.31
C PRO A 29 0.72 -8.20 4.93
N ILE A 30 -0.07 -9.22 4.59
CA ILE A 30 -0.78 -9.27 3.30
C ILE A 30 -1.86 -8.19 3.28
N ILE A 31 -1.91 -7.42 2.20
CA ILE A 31 -2.94 -6.42 1.98
C ILE A 31 -4.27 -7.14 1.77
N GLU A 32 -5.24 -6.89 2.65
CA GLU A 32 -6.61 -7.39 2.54
C GLU A 32 -7.43 -6.49 1.60
N TRP A 33 -7.32 -5.17 1.73
CA TRP A 33 -7.96 -4.19 0.86
C TRP A 33 -7.35 -2.79 1.01
N VAL A 34 -7.68 -1.91 0.07
CA VAL A 34 -7.20 -0.52 0.02
C VAL A 34 -8.39 0.41 -0.19
N ASP A 35 -8.46 1.50 0.58
CA ASP A 35 -9.48 2.54 0.44
C ASP A 35 -8.85 3.95 0.31
N TRP A 36 -9.58 4.87 -0.32
CA TRP A 36 -9.12 6.25 -0.57
C TRP A 36 -10.02 7.23 0.17
N VAL A 37 -9.51 7.74 1.29
CA VAL A 37 -10.30 8.58 2.19
C VAL A 37 -9.93 10.03 2.00
N ASN A 38 -10.92 10.88 1.71
CA ASN A 38 -10.74 12.32 1.73
C ASN A 38 -10.82 12.83 3.18
N GLN A 39 -9.69 13.33 3.71
CA GLN A 39 -9.64 13.87 5.07
C GLN A 39 -9.97 15.36 5.15
N SER A 40 -10.23 16.03 4.01
CA SER A 40 -10.65 17.43 4.01
C SER A 40 -12.11 17.56 4.37
N GLU A 41 -12.45 18.45 5.31
CA GLU A 41 -13.84 18.90 5.55
C GLU A 41 -14.43 19.63 4.32
N ASN A 42 -13.58 20.04 3.37
CA ASN A 42 -13.95 20.73 2.15
C ASN A 42 -13.51 19.89 0.95
N ASP A 43 -14.46 19.26 0.25
CA ASP A 43 -14.30 18.20 -0.77
C ASP A 43 -13.35 18.48 -1.96
N GLU A 44 -12.78 19.68 -2.08
CA GLU A 44 -12.01 20.10 -3.27
C GLU A 44 -10.48 19.97 -3.15
N ASN A 45 -9.94 19.56 -1.99
CA ASN A 45 -8.49 19.42 -1.83
C ASN A 45 -8.02 17.99 -2.11
N GLU A 46 -7.61 17.70 -3.35
CA GLU A 46 -7.03 16.40 -3.72
C GLU A 46 -5.77 16.05 -2.90
N GLU A 47 -5.04 17.04 -2.37
CA GLU A 47 -3.88 16.83 -1.48
C GLU A 47 -4.27 16.26 -0.11
N ALA A 48 -5.57 16.27 0.23
CA ALA A 48 -6.10 15.68 1.47
C ALA A 48 -6.55 14.22 1.32
N ILE A 49 -6.44 13.64 0.12
CA ILE A 49 -6.75 12.21 -0.08
C ILE A 49 -5.62 11.37 0.50
N ARG A 50 -5.99 10.47 1.40
CA ARG A 50 -5.13 9.46 2.00
C ARG A 50 -5.49 8.08 1.47
N VAL A 51 -4.49 7.22 1.32
CA VAL A 51 -4.67 5.81 0.98
C VAL A 51 -4.57 5.01 2.27
N GLU A 52 -5.66 4.38 2.68
CA GLU A 52 -5.72 3.48 3.83
C GLU A 52 -5.55 2.04 3.34
N VAL A 53 -4.59 1.33 3.90
CA VAL A 53 -4.24 -0.04 3.55
C VAL A 53 -4.54 -0.90 4.77
N HIS A 54 -5.45 -1.85 4.60
CA HIS A 54 -5.84 -2.78 5.65
C HIS A 54 -5.21 -4.14 5.38
N PHE A 55 -4.66 -4.72 6.44
CA PHE A 55 -3.91 -5.95 6.37
C PHE A 55 -4.67 -7.13 7.00
N GLU A 56 -4.41 -8.35 6.53
CA GLU A 56 -5.07 -9.57 7.01
C GLU A 56 -4.84 -9.86 8.51
N ASP A 57 -3.80 -9.29 9.13
CA ASP A 57 -3.54 -9.43 10.56
C ASP A 57 -4.33 -8.42 11.42
N GLY A 58 -5.17 -7.60 10.79
CA GLY A 58 -6.00 -6.58 11.42
C GLY A 58 -5.28 -5.26 11.69
N THR A 59 -4.03 -5.11 11.25
CA THR A 59 -3.34 -3.82 11.27
C THR A 59 -3.72 -2.97 10.05
N GLU A 60 -3.45 -1.67 10.14
CA GLU A 60 -3.72 -0.71 9.07
C GLU A 60 -2.57 0.31 8.97
N GLU A 61 -2.36 0.83 7.77
CA GLU A 61 -1.42 1.92 7.51
C GLU A 61 -2.01 2.94 6.53
N THR A 62 -1.58 4.19 6.67
CA THR A 62 -2.05 5.30 5.85
C THR A 62 -0.91 5.94 5.09
N PHE A 63 -1.12 6.21 3.81
CA PHE A 63 -0.16 6.86 2.92
C PHE A 63 -0.74 8.12 2.29
N GLU A 64 0.13 9.02 1.86
CA GLU A 64 -0.24 10.09 0.93
C GLU A 64 -0.54 9.49 -0.44
N LYS A 65 -1.58 9.98 -1.11
CA LYS A 65 -1.85 9.59 -2.49
C LYS A 65 -0.71 10.04 -3.41
N GLY A 66 -0.32 9.21 -4.37
CA GLY A 66 0.70 9.52 -5.37
C GLY A 66 2.15 9.28 -4.95
N ILE A 67 2.42 8.77 -3.74
CA ILE A 67 3.79 8.35 -3.37
C ILE A 67 4.12 7.02 -4.04
N THR A 68 5.38 6.84 -4.41
CA THR A 68 5.87 5.55 -4.92
C THR A 68 6.20 4.61 -3.77
N LEU A 69 5.66 3.40 -3.82
CA LEU A 69 5.90 2.29 -2.91
C LEU A 69 6.34 1.06 -3.70
N ARG A 70 6.94 0.09 -3.01
CA ARG A 70 7.30 -1.20 -3.59
C ARG A 70 6.36 -2.27 -3.07
N GLN A 71 5.89 -3.15 -3.94
CA GLN A 71 5.07 -4.29 -3.56
C GLN A 71 5.54 -5.59 -4.21
N ILE A 72 5.17 -6.72 -3.60
CA ILE A 72 5.42 -8.06 -4.13
C ILE A 72 4.22 -8.97 -3.83
N TRP A 73 3.86 -9.85 -4.76
CA TRP A 73 2.81 -10.84 -4.55
C TRP A 73 3.18 -11.77 -3.39
N HIS A 74 2.24 -12.06 -2.48
CA HIS A 74 2.55 -12.79 -1.25
C HIS A 74 3.17 -14.18 -1.47
N GLU A 75 2.85 -14.88 -2.56
CA GLU A 75 3.44 -16.19 -2.88
C GLU A 75 4.86 -16.09 -3.44
N ASP A 76 5.26 -14.93 -3.98
CA ASP A 76 6.59 -14.70 -4.55
C ASP A 76 7.66 -14.34 -3.50
N VAL A 77 7.23 -14.21 -2.24
CA VAL A 77 8.09 -14.02 -1.07
C VAL A 77 8.78 -15.32 -0.62
N LEU A 78 8.21 -16.48 -0.94
CA LEU A 78 8.71 -17.80 -0.54
C LEU A 78 10.02 -18.20 -1.25
#